data_AF-A0AAD4D571-F1
#
_entry.id   AF-A0AAD4D571-F1
#
_cell.length_a   1.000
_cell.length_b   1.000
_cell.length_c   1.000
_cell.angle_alpha   90.00
_cell.angle_beta   90.00
_cell.angle_gamma   90.00
#
_symmetry.space_group_name_H-M   'P 1'
#
loop_
_entity.id
_entity.type
_entity.pdbx_description
1 polymer ?
#
loop_
_entity_poly.entity_id
_entity_poly.type
_entity_poly.pdbx_seq_one_letter_code
_entity_poly.pdbx_strand_id
1 'polypeptide(L)'
;WCISEKQLDASIETMKKLRAELSVNCPVLKGVSFFDTVSGGVAEYLDNIFCRLEQCTFPYAALTSDVLLALLEHQATLTTIVMTVPGPVEPSGLDSIPSSKKFIGLLLKSCRRLTTLSITGHQMDVDSMEENEIACNDLKELRVRFSGLDTSAAIDSCLSRLVARKRIGDGLVDGSEGGGGAIGKRVCQQVMRFTKLNTVWLGTRDCHLATK
;
A
#
# COMPACT_ATOMS: atom_id res chain seq x y z
N TRP A 1 15.92 25.46 -12.88
CA TRP A 1 17.10 24.65 -12.54
C TRP A 1 17.41 23.79 -13.74
N CYS A 2 18.35 24.22 -14.60
CA CYS A 2 18.79 23.40 -15.73
C CYS A 2 19.88 22.47 -15.23
N ILE A 3 19.56 21.19 -15.06
CA ILE A 3 20.57 20.14 -14.94
C ILE A 3 21.35 20.16 -16.26
N SER A 4 22.68 20.19 -16.20
CA SER A 4 23.47 20.18 -17.43
C SER A 4 23.29 18.82 -18.13
N GLU A 5 23.15 18.81 -19.45
CA GLU A 5 23.02 17.59 -20.27
C GLU A 5 24.08 16.54 -19.90
N LYS A 6 25.30 16.99 -19.62
CA LYS A 6 26.43 16.16 -19.17
C LYS A 6 26.19 15.44 -17.83
N GLN A 7 25.45 16.04 -16.91
CA GLN A 7 25.13 15.40 -15.61
C GLN A 7 24.07 14.31 -15.79
N LEU A 8 23.12 14.50 -16.69
CA LEU A 8 22.10 13.50 -17.00
C LEU A 8 22.72 12.26 -17.64
N ASP A 9 23.59 12.45 -18.63
CA ASP A 9 24.29 11.35 -19.29
C ASP A 9 25.13 10.52 -18.31
N ALA A 10 25.83 11.18 -17.38
CA ALA A 10 26.61 10.51 -16.35
C ALA A 10 25.75 9.69 -15.38
N SER A 11 24.56 10.19 -15.02
CA SER A 11 23.59 9.45 -14.17
C SER A 11 23.11 8.19 -14.90
N ILE A 12 22.67 8.34 -16.15
CA ILE A 12 22.17 7.23 -16.97
C ILE A 12 23.24 6.14 -17.11
N GLU A 13 24.49 6.51 -17.37
CA GLU A 13 25.57 5.54 -17.50
C GLU A 13 25.87 4.82 -16.18
N THR A 14 25.81 5.54 -15.06
CA THR A 14 25.94 4.95 -13.72
C THR A 14 24.83 3.93 -13.45
N MET A 15 23.59 4.25 -13.81
CA MET A 15 22.43 3.37 -13.64
C MET A 15 22.52 2.12 -14.51
N LYS A 16 22.97 2.25 -15.76
CA LYS A 16 23.22 1.12 -16.65
C LYS A 16 24.30 0.18 -16.10
N LYS A 17 25.40 0.76 -15.60
CA LYS A 17 26.48 -0.02 -14.98
C LYS A 17 26.00 -0.76 -13.74
N LEU A 18 25.27 -0.08 -12.85
CA LEU A 18 24.70 -0.70 -11.65
C LEU A 18 23.71 -1.82 -12.00
N ARG A 19 22.85 -1.62 -13.01
CA ARG A 19 21.96 -2.68 -13.52
C ARG A 19 22.75 -3.90 -14.00
N ALA A 20 23.81 -3.68 -14.79
CA ALA A 20 24.64 -4.77 -15.30
C ALA A 20 25.30 -5.54 -14.16
N GLU A 21 25.87 -4.82 -13.18
CA GLU A 21 26.49 -5.42 -12.00
C GLU A 21 25.48 -6.20 -11.15
N LEU A 22 24.28 -5.66 -10.91
CA LEU A 22 23.23 -6.37 -10.17
C LEU A 22 22.69 -7.57 -10.94
N SER A 23 22.60 -7.50 -12.27
CA SER A 23 22.15 -8.62 -13.09
C SER A 23 23.15 -9.79 -13.05
N VAL A 24 24.44 -9.50 -12.94
CA VAL A 24 25.50 -10.53 -12.85
C VAL A 24 25.62 -11.07 -11.42
N ASN A 25 25.68 -10.18 -10.42
CA ASN A 25 25.98 -10.56 -9.05
C ASN A 25 24.74 -10.95 -8.24
N CYS A 26 23.57 -10.43 -8.62
CA CYS A 26 22.30 -10.59 -7.91
C CYS A 26 21.14 -10.92 -8.87
N PRO A 27 21.24 -11.95 -9.75
CA PRO A 27 20.25 -12.22 -10.81
C PRO A 27 18.85 -12.57 -10.29
N VAL A 28 18.72 -12.90 -9.01
CA VAL A 28 17.46 -13.27 -8.34
C VAL A 28 16.92 -12.16 -7.44
N LEU A 29 17.46 -10.94 -7.56
CA LEU A 29 17.02 -9.81 -6.76
C LEU A 29 15.57 -9.46 -7.08
N LYS A 30 14.70 -9.65 -6.08
CA LYS A 30 13.25 -9.48 -6.19
C LYS A 30 12.70 -8.39 -5.27
N GLY A 31 13.52 -7.87 -4.37
CA GLY A 31 13.12 -6.92 -3.35
C GLY A 31 14.11 -5.77 -3.24
N VAL A 32 13.58 -4.57 -3.01
CA VAL A 32 14.39 -3.36 -2.76
C VAL A 32 13.76 -2.53 -1.65
N SER A 33 14.61 -1.87 -0.87
CA SER A 33 14.21 -0.93 0.18
C SER A 33 14.98 0.38 0.03
N PHE A 34 14.25 1.49 -0.02
CA PHE A 34 14.75 2.85 -0.05
C PHE A 34 14.45 3.50 1.31
N PHE A 35 15.48 3.99 2.01
CA PHE A 35 15.30 4.62 3.33
C PHE A 35 15.57 6.12 3.28
N ASP A 36 16.62 6.55 2.57
CA ASP A 36 17.08 7.95 2.53
C ASP A 36 16.96 8.58 1.12
N THR A 37 16.28 7.91 0.21
CA THR A 37 16.23 8.34 -1.20
C THR A 37 15.17 9.42 -1.40
N VAL A 38 15.57 10.55 -1.98
CA VAL A 38 14.64 11.59 -2.47
C VAL A 38 13.73 10.98 -3.54
N SER A 39 12.47 11.40 -3.59
CA SER A 39 11.42 10.84 -4.46
C SER A 39 11.85 10.55 -5.90
N GLY A 40 12.59 11.47 -6.53
CA GLY A 40 13.07 11.31 -7.91
C GLY A 40 13.99 10.11 -8.13
N GLY A 41 14.82 9.76 -7.14
CA GLY A 41 15.72 8.60 -7.26
C GLY A 41 14.97 7.28 -7.25
N VAL A 42 13.90 7.17 -6.47
CA VAL A 42 13.12 5.91 -6.35
C VAL A 42 12.57 5.49 -7.71
N ALA A 43 11.94 6.40 -8.46
CA ALA A 43 11.41 6.11 -9.79
C ALA A 43 12.52 5.66 -10.76
N GLU A 44 13.63 6.42 -10.80
CA GLU A 44 14.76 6.13 -11.69
C GLU A 44 15.35 4.73 -11.43
N TYR A 45 15.46 4.33 -10.15
CA TYR A 45 15.92 3.00 -9.77
C TYR A 45 14.92 1.90 -10.17
N LEU A 46 13.63 2.11 -9.93
CA LEU A 46 12.57 1.14 -10.25
C LEU A 46 12.47 0.86 -11.76
N ASP A 47 12.64 1.88 -12.59
CA ASP A 47 12.54 1.75 -14.06
C ASP A 47 13.80 1.14 -14.68
N ASN A 48 14.97 1.60 -14.24
CA ASN A 48 16.20 1.32 -14.99
C ASN A 48 16.96 0.10 -14.48
N ILE A 49 16.82 -0.25 -13.20
CA ILE A 49 17.66 -1.27 -12.57
C ILE A 49 16.94 -2.59 -12.42
N PHE A 50 15.75 -2.57 -11.87
CA PHE A 50 15.07 -3.80 -11.47
C PHE A 50 14.29 -4.38 -12.64
N CYS A 51 14.25 -5.70 -12.72
CA CYS A 51 13.42 -6.44 -13.65
C CYS A 51 12.56 -7.39 -12.84
N ARG A 52 11.24 -7.40 -13.08
CA ARG A 52 10.31 -8.32 -12.41
C ARG A 52 10.33 -8.18 -10.88
N LEU A 53 10.35 -6.94 -10.39
CA LEU A 53 10.37 -6.67 -8.95
C LEU A 53 9.13 -7.27 -8.27
N GLU A 54 9.32 -7.93 -7.14
CA GLU A 54 8.24 -8.53 -6.34
C GLU A 54 7.95 -7.69 -5.08
N GLN A 55 8.98 -7.04 -4.50
CA GLN A 55 8.85 -6.31 -3.25
C GLN A 55 9.49 -4.93 -3.33
N CYS A 56 8.77 -3.89 -2.91
CA CYS A 56 9.28 -2.53 -2.86
C CYS A 56 8.93 -1.87 -1.52
N THR A 57 9.95 -1.32 -0.86
CA THR A 57 9.80 -0.50 0.35
C THR A 57 10.37 0.88 0.12
N PHE A 58 9.64 1.95 0.41
CA PHE A 58 10.14 3.32 0.28
C PHE A 58 9.41 4.29 1.23
N PRO A 59 9.92 5.50 1.48
CA PRO A 59 9.22 6.47 2.30
C PRO A 59 7.93 6.91 1.61
N TYR A 60 6.81 7.01 2.33
CA TYR A 60 5.53 7.42 1.78
C TYR A 60 5.66 8.74 1.03
N ALA A 61 6.39 9.72 1.59
CA ALA A 61 6.67 11.01 0.97
C ALA A 61 7.34 10.94 -0.42
N ALA A 62 7.90 9.78 -0.80
CA ALA A 62 8.45 9.55 -2.13
C ALA A 62 7.40 9.14 -3.18
N LEU A 63 6.13 8.90 -2.79
CA LEU A 63 5.07 8.55 -3.71
C LEU A 63 4.71 9.74 -4.63
N THR A 64 5.21 9.70 -5.86
CA THR A 64 4.90 10.62 -6.96
C THR A 64 4.21 9.88 -8.11
N SER A 65 3.78 10.62 -9.15
CA SER A 65 3.31 10.01 -10.39
C SER A 65 4.36 9.09 -11.02
N ASP A 66 5.63 9.49 -10.97
CA ASP A 66 6.72 8.77 -11.63
C ASP A 66 7.01 7.47 -10.87
N VAL A 67 7.02 7.51 -9.53
CA VAL A 67 7.14 6.30 -8.71
C VAL A 67 5.94 5.37 -8.93
N LEU A 68 4.73 5.91 -9.07
CA LEU A 68 3.56 5.10 -9.40
C LEU A 68 3.72 4.41 -10.76
N LEU A 69 4.10 5.14 -11.81
CA LEU A 69 4.31 4.57 -13.14
C LEU A 69 5.38 3.47 -13.11
N ALA A 70 6.50 3.74 -12.43
CA ALA A 70 7.57 2.76 -12.26
C ALA A 70 7.12 1.50 -11.52
N LEU A 71 6.27 1.62 -10.49
CA LEU A 71 5.66 0.46 -9.84
C LEU A 71 4.71 -0.31 -10.78
N LEU A 72 3.94 0.40 -11.62
CA LEU A 72 3.00 -0.20 -12.55
C LEU A 72 3.70 -0.99 -13.67
N GLU A 73 4.93 -0.64 -14.04
CA GLU A 73 5.77 -1.48 -14.93
C GLU A 73 6.02 -2.88 -14.34
N HIS A 74 6.02 -3.00 -13.01
CA HIS A 74 6.17 -4.27 -12.29
C HIS A 74 4.83 -4.89 -11.83
N GLN A 75 3.68 -4.40 -12.32
CA GLN A 75 2.35 -4.83 -11.85
C GLN A 75 2.11 -6.36 -11.95
N ALA A 76 2.76 -7.03 -12.91
CA ALA A 76 2.63 -8.47 -13.13
C ALA A 76 3.44 -9.32 -12.12
N THR A 77 4.34 -8.70 -11.35
CA THR A 77 5.25 -9.39 -10.43
C THR A 77 5.17 -8.88 -9.00
N LEU A 78 4.79 -7.63 -8.78
CA LEU A 78 4.67 -7.04 -7.45
C LEU A 78 3.70 -7.82 -6.55
N THR A 79 4.24 -8.29 -5.43
CA THR A 79 3.53 -8.96 -4.34
C THR A 79 3.50 -8.15 -3.06
N THR A 80 4.44 -7.21 -2.87
CA THR A 80 4.59 -6.45 -1.63
C THR A 80 4.93 -4.99 -1.91
N ILE A 81 4.12 -4.08 -1.38
CA ILE A 81 4.40 -2.64 -1.37
C ILE A 81 4.32 -2.15 0.07
N VAL A 82 5.42 -1.57 0.55
CA VAL A 82 5.51 -0.97 1.89
C VAL A 82 5.93 0.49 1.74
N MET A 83 5.10 1.38 2.24
CA MET A 83 5.37 2.82 2.26
C MET A 83 5.48 3.28 3.71
N THR A 84 6.68 3.70 4.12
CA THR A 84 7.00 4.02 5.51
C THR A 84 6.83 5.51 5.80
N VAL A 85 6.38 5.87 7.00
CA VAL A 85 6.36 7.26 7.46
C VAL A 85 7.40 7.39 8.58
N PRO A 86 8.22 8.45 8.59
CA PRO A 86 9.10 8.70 9.72
C PRO A 86 8.30 9.08 10.96
N GLY A 87 8.56 8.39 12.09
CA GLY A 87 7.96 8.69 13.38
C GLY A 87 6.59 8.06 13.63
N PRO A 88 5.96 8.37 14.78
CA PRO A 88 4.63 7.86 15.12
C PRO A 88 3.57 8.42 14.18
N VAL A 89 2.61 7.59 13.79
CA VAL A 89 1.46 8.00 12.97
C VAL A 89 0.28 8.31 13.89
N GLU A 90 -0.13 9.57 13.91
CA GLU A 90 -1.33 9.98 14.65
C GLU A 90 -2.61 9.54 13.91
N PRO A 91 -3.60 8.92 14.60
CA PRO A 91 -4.86 8.46 14.00
C PRO A 91 -5.73 9.54 13.35
N SER A 92 -5.48 10.82 13.66
CA SER A 92 -6.19 11.98 13.09
C SER A 92 -5.36 12.76 12.07
N GLY A 93 -4.15 12.30 11.73
CA GLY A 93 -3.29 13.00 10.76
C GLY A 93 -3.91 13.00 9.37
N LEU A 94 -3.91 14.16 8.72
CA LEU A 94 -4.30 14.32 7.31
C LEU A 94 -3.29 13.64 6.40
N ASP A 95 -3.77 13.18 5.23
CA ASP A 95 -2.89 12.64 4.20
C ASP A 95 -1.98 13.75 3.65
N SER A 96 -0.66 13.53 3.72
CA SER A 96 0.33 14.52 3.31
C SER A 96 0.56 14.58 1.80
N ILE A 97 0.06 13.60 1.03
CA ILE A 97 0.37 13.47 -0.40
C ILE A 97 -0.86 13.77 -1.24
N PRO A 98 -0.83 14.86 -2.03
CA PRO A 98 -1.89 15.14 -2.99
C PRO A 98 -2.06 13.97 -3.97
N SER A 99 -3.30 13.57 -4.26
CA SER A 99 -3.63 12.47 -5.18
C SER A 99 -3.24 11.06 -4.73
N SER A 100 -2.75 10.87 -3.51
CA SER A 100 -2.44 9.55 -2.95
C SER A 100 -3.59 8.56 -3.13
N LYS A 101 -4.82 8.97 -2.83
CA LYS A 101 -6.05 8.16 -2.99
C LYS A 101 -6.17 7.56 -4.40
N LYS A 102 -5.91 8.36 -5.43
CA LYS A 102 -5.93 7.92 -6.83
C LYS A 102 -4.79 6.94 -7.13
N PHE A 103 -3.60 7.23 -6.62
CA PHE A 103 -2.42 6.37 -6.85
C PHE A 103 -2.60 5.00 -6.19
N ILE A 104 -3.04 4.96 -4.94
CA ILE A 104 -3.29 3.70 -4.21
C ILE A 104 -4.44 2.92 -4.87
N GLY A 105 -5.51 3.59 -5.28
CA GLY A 105 -6.59 2.97 -6.05
C GLY A 105 -6.09 2.31 -7.35
N LEU A 106 -5.20 2.97 -8.09
CA LEU A 106 -4.57 2.41 -9.30
C LEU A 106 -3.71 1.19 -8.98
N LEU A 107 -2.90 1.22 -7.92
CA LEU A 107 -2.12 0.05 -7.49
C LEU A 107 -3.02 -1.15 -7.16
N LEU A 108 -4.11 -0.93 -6.42
CA LEU A 108 -5.09 -1.96 -6.06
C LEU A 108 -5.85 -2.53 -7.27
N LYS A 109 -6.01 -1.73 -8.33
CA LYS A 109 -6.65 -2.15 -9.58
C LYS A 109 -5.71 -2.91 -10.52
N SER A 110 -4.42 -2.55 -10.52
CA SER A 110 -3.45 -3.03 -11.49
C SER A 110 -2.62 -4.21 -10.98
N CYS A 111 -2.20 -4.20 -9.71
CA CYS A 111 -1.29 -5.19 -9.14
C CYS A 111 -2.03 -6.45 -8.66
N ARG A 112 -2.48 -7.30 -9.59
CA ARG A 112 -3.30 -8.50 -9.28
C ARG A 112 -2.65 -9.51 -8.32
N ARG A 113 -1.31 -9.53 -8.26
CA ARG A 113 -0.53 -10.44 -7.40
C ARG A 113 -0.17 -9.84 -6.04
N LEU A 114 -0.64 -8.62 -5.74
CA LEU A 114 -0.34 -7.95 -4.50
C LEU A 114 -0.91 -8.75 -3.32
N THR A 115 -0.02 -9.16 -2.41
CA THR A 115 -0.33 -9.90 -1.18
C THR A 115 -0.17 -9.05 0.06
N THR A 116 0.67 -8.01 0.02
CA THR A 116 0.89 -7.09 1.13
C THR A 116 0.87 -5.66 0.62
N LEU A 117 -0.03 -4.84 1.18
CA LEU A 117 -0.05 -3.40 1.02
C LEU A 117 0.01 -2.74 2.39
N SER A 118 1.13 -2.11 2.71
CA SER A 118 1.33 -1.45 4.00
C SER A 118 1.71 0.01 3.82
N ILE A 119 0.78 0.91 4.07
CA ILE A 119 0.93 2.36 3.92
C ILE A 119 0.39 3.03 5.18
N THR A 120 1.25 3.19 6.19
CA THR A 120 0.80 3.71 7.49
C THR A 120 0.43 5.19 7.46
N GLY A 121 0.96 5.96 6.50
CA GLY A 121 0.66 7.38 6.32
C GLY A 121 -0.58 7.70 5.49
N HIS A 122 -1.20 6.72 4.85
CA HIS A 122 -2.30 6.95 3.92
C HIS A 122 -3.65 6.81 4.61
N GLN A 123 -4.53 7.78 4.33
CA GLN A 123 -5.92 7.73 4.73
C GLN A 123 -6.79 7.42 3.52
N MET A 124 -7.23 6.17 3.44
CA MET A 124 -8.06 5.67 2.35
C MET A 124 -9.52 6.09 2.56
N ASP A 125 -10.22 6.30 1.45
CA ASP A 125 -11.63 6.63 1.44
C ASP A 125 -12.45 5.38 1.16
N VAL A 126 -13.47 5.11 1.99
CA VAL A 126 -14.33 3.95 1.79
C VAL A 126 -15.19 4.12 0.53
N ASP A 127 -15.56 5.36 0.19
CA ASP A 127 -16.31 5.67 -1.02
C ASP A 127 -15.47 5.28 -2.26
N SER A 128 -14.18 5.67 -2.27
CA SER A 128 -13.27 5.30 -3.35
C SER A 128 -13.05 3.79 -3.45
N MET A 129 -13.04 3.04 -2.34
CA MET A 129 -12.96 1.57 -2.42
C MET A 129 -14.21 0.93 -2.99
N GLU A 130 -15.37 1.51 -2.74
CA GLU A 130 -16.65 1.02 -3.25
C GLU A 130 -16.79 1.26 -4.75
N GLU A 131 -16.35 2.43 -5.22
CA GLU A 131 -16.40 2.83 -6.63
C GLU A 131 -15.37 2.10 -7.51
N ASN A 132 -14.22 1.72 -6.94
CA ASN A 132 -13.14 1.12 -7.71
C ASN A 132 -13.20 -0.41 -7.69
N GLU A 133 -13.03 -1.02 -8.87
CA GLU A 133 -12.82 -2.45 -8.98
C GLU A 133 -11.42 -2.81 -8.48
N ILE A 134 -11.35 -3.48 -7.33
CA ILE A 134 -10.10 -3.95 -6.73
C ILE A 134 -9.74 -5.31 -7.34
N ALA A 135 -8.53 -5.42 -7.90
CA ALA A 135 -8.08 -6.64 -8.57
C ALA A 135 -7.14 -7.52 -7.71
N CYS A 136 -6.70 -7.02 -6.55
CA CYS A 136 -5.83 -7.73 -5.61
C CYS A 136 -6.57 -8.82 -4.81
N ASN A 137 -7.02 -9.87 -5.49
CA ASN A 137 -7.76 -10.97 -4.86
C ASN A 137 -6.92 -11.78 -3.84
N ASP A 138 -5.60 -11.69 -3.95
CA ASP A 138 -4.65 -12.44 -3.12
C ASP A 138 -4.10 -11.62 -1.94
N LEU A 139 -4.70 -10.47 -1.63
CA LEU A 139 -4.25 -9.62 -0.54
C LEU A 139 -4.41 -10.34 0.81
N LYS A 140 -3.28 -10.50 1.53
CA LYS A 140 -3.16 -11.14 2.85
C LYS A 140 -2.99 -10.12 3.96
N GLU A 141 -2.29 -9.04 3.67
CA GLU A 141 -2.00 -7.96 4.62
C GLU A 141 -2.40 -6.60 4.05
N LEU A 142 -3.19 -5.86 4.82
CA LEU A 142 -3.61 -4.50 4.52
C LEU A 142 -3.35 -3.61 5.75
N ARG A 143 -2.43 -2.66 5.64
CA ARG A 143 -2.18 -1.66 6.68
C ARG A 143 -2.40 -0.27 6.11
N VAL A 144 -3.54 0.33 6.41
CA VAL A 144 -3.98 1.65 5.92
C VAL A 144 -4.90 2.28 6.94
N ARG A 145 -5.01 3.60 6.98
CA ARG A 145 -6.07 4.29 7.75
C ARG A 145 -7.30 4.51 6.87
N PHE A 146 -8.44 4.77 7.48
CA PHE A 146 -9.68 5.11 6.76
C PHE A 146 -10.23 6.47 7.21
N SER A 147 -10.72 7.26 6.26
CA SER A 147 -11.44 8.50 6.54
C SER A 147 -12.70 8.23 7.37
N GLY A 148 -12.87 8.98 8.46
CA GLY A 148 -14.00 8.83 9.39
C GLY A 148 -13.81 7.75 10.46
N LEU A 149 -12.64 7.10 10.53
CA LEU A 149 -12.20 6.28 11.66
C LEU A 149 -11.06 7.00 12.40
N ASP A 150 -11.31 8.23 12.84
CA ASP A 150 -10.26 9.14 13.33
C ASP A 150 -9.92 8.97 14.82
N THR A 151 -10.62 8.06 15.52
CA THR A 151 -10.39 7.80 16.94
C THR A 151 -10.04 6.34 17.18
N SER A 152 -9.16 6.10 18.15
CA SER A 152 -8.78 4.75 18.57
C SER A 152 -10.00 3.89 18.94
N ALA A 153 -11.00 4.47 19.59
CA ALA A 153 -12.26 3.77 19.93
C ALA A 153 -13.06 3.35 18.68
N ALA A 154 -13.19 4.22 17.67
CA ALA A 154 -13.84 3.89 16.41
C ALA A 154 -13.08 2.80 15.64
N ILE A 155 -11.74 2.90 15.63
CA ILE A 155 -10.85 1.91 15.02
C ILE A 155 -11.00 0.55 15.70
N ASP A 156 -10.90 0.48 17.04
CA ASP A 156 -11.02 -0.76 17.79
C ASP A 156 -12.41 -1.40 17.67
N SER A 157 -13.47 -0.59 17.63
CA SER A 157 -14.83 -1.05 17.34
C SER A 157 -14.91 -1.69 15.94
N CYS A 158 -14.30 -1.07 14.93
CA CYS A 158 -14.23 -1.59 13.57
C CYS A 158 -13.45 -2.92 13.49
N LEU A 159 -12.27 -2.99 14.12
CA LEU A 159 -11.45 -4.21 14.19
C LEU A 159 -12.20 -5.35 14.89
N SER A 160 -12.88 -5.06 16.00
CA SER A 160 -13.67 -6.06 16.72
C SER A 160 -14.80 -6.64 15.84
N ARG A 161 -15.47 -5.78 15.06
CA ARG A 161 -16.49 -6.20 14.09
C ARG A 161 -15.91 -7.07 12.97
N LEU A 162 -14.72 -6.73 12.45
CA LEU A 162 -14.01 -7.54 11.45
C LEU A 162 -13.72 -8.96 11.98
N VAL A 163 -13.18 -9.07 13.20
CA VAL A 163 -12.88 -10.36 13.84
C VAL A 163 -14.16 -11.18 14.04
N ALA A 164 -15.22 -10.56 14.57
CA ALA A 164 -16.50 -11.23 14.79
C ALA A 164 -17.09 -11.77 13.47
N ARG A 165 -17.11 -10.96 12.41
CA ARG A 165 -17.58 -11.37 11.07
C ARG A 165 -16.75 -12.52 10.49
N LYS A 166 -15.42 -12.47 10.57
CA LYS A 166 -14.57 -13.54 10.04
C LYS A 166 -14.83 -14.89 10.75
N ARG A 167 -15.10 -14.87 12.07
CA ARG A 167 -15.40 -16.08 12.86
C ARG A 167 -16.76 -16.68 12.55
N ILE A 168 -17.81 -15.86 12.44
CA ILE A 168 -19.18 -16.32 12.17
C ILE A 168 -19.31 -16.79 10.71
N GLY A 169 -18.43 -16.31 9.83
CA GLY A 169 -18.56 -16.49 8.39
C GLY A 169 -19.54 -15.47 7.81
N ASP A 170 -19.81 -15.56 6.51
CA ASP A 170 -20.66 -14.62 5.76
C ASP A 170 -22.16 -14.69 6.15
N GLY A 171 -22.48 -15.35 7.26
CA GLY A 171 -23.82 -15.35 7.82
C GLY A 171 -24.22 -13.94 8.22
N LEU A 172 -25.36 -13.47 7.68
CA LEU A 172 -25.95 -12.16 7.99
C LEU A 172 -26.13 -12.00 9.51
N VAL A 173 -25.16 -11.38 10.16
CA VAL A 173 -25.37 -10.80 11.48
C VAL A 173 -25.94 -9.41 11.25
N ASP A 174 -27.26 -9.35 11.07
CA ASP A 174 -28.02 -8.11 11.12
C ASP A 174 -28.18 -7.69 12.59
N GLY A 175 -27.05 -7.33 13.19
CA GLY A 175 -26.93 -6.98 14.60
C GLY A 175 -27.06 -5.47 14.77
N SER A 176 -28.22 -5.06 15.27
CA SER A 176 -28.48 -3.74 15.84
C SER A 176 -27.58 -3.52 17.06
N GLU A 177 -26.35 -3.02 16.86
CA GLU A 177 -25.46 -2.65 17.96
C GLU A 177 -24.83 -1.27 17.76
N GLY A 178 -25.33 -0.35 18.59
CA GLY A 178 -24.62 0.72 19.30
C GLY A 178 -23.53 1.47 18.54
N GLY A 179 -23.85 2.69 18.10
CA GLY A 179 -22.97 3.87 18.05
C GLY A 179 -21.73 3.85 17.13
N GLY A 180 -21.25 2.69 16.70
CA GLY A 180 -20.15 2.59 15.74
C GLY A 180 -20.66 2.98 14.36
N GLY A 181 -20.37 4.23 13.97
CA GLY A 181 -20.95 4.94 12.83
C GLY A 181 -20.96 4.17 11.51
N ALA A 182 -21.82 4.62 10.59
CA ALA A 182 -22.06 4.01 9.28
C ALA A 182 -20.77 3.66 8.51
N ILE A 183 -19.73 4.50 8.65
CA ILE A 183 -18.41 4.32 8.04
C ILE A 183 -17.74 3.02 8.49
N GLY A 184 -17.72 2.72 9.80
CA GLY A 184 -17.07 1.51 10.31
C GLY A 184 -17.72 0.23 9.77
N LYS A 185 -19.04 0.22 9.56
CA LYS A 185 -19.75 -0.92 8.93
C LYS A 185 -19.36 -1.09 7.46
N ARG A 186 -19.25 0.02 6.71
CA ARG A 186 -18.83 0.03 5.30
C ARG A 186 -17.38 -0.41 5.13
N VAL A 187 -16.47 0.10 5.96
CA VAL A 187 -15.06 -0.34 5.99
C VAL A 187 -14.99 -1.84 6.25
N CYS A 188 -15.72 -2.35 7.26
CA CYS A 188 -15.76 -3.79 7.52
C CYS A 188 -16.24 -4.58 6.29
N GLN A 189 -17.27 -4.09 5.59
CA GLN A 189 -17.80 -4.76 4.40
C GLN A 189 -16.77 -4.78 3.25
N GLN A 190 -16.11 -3.67 2.97
CA GLN A 190 -15.10 -3.60 1.91
C GLN A 190 -13.87 -4.45 2.22
N VAL A 191 -13.36 -4.37 3.44
CA VAL A 191 -12.20 -5.17 3.88
C VAL A 191 -12.50 -6.68 3.82
N MET A 192 -13.73 -7.09 4.09
CA MET A 192 -14.13 -8.51 4.01
C MET A 192 -14.21 -9.05 2.57
N ARG A 193 -14.17 -8.21 1.54
CA ARG A 193 -14.09 -8.66 0.13
C ARG A 193 -12.76 -9.34 -0.18
N PHE A 194 -11.71 -9.05 0.58
CA PHE A 194 -10.41 -9.72 0.47
C PHE A 194 -10.46 -11.08 1.17
N THR A 195 -10.80 -12.13 0.43
CA THR A 195 -11.01 -13.47 0.98
C THR A 195 -9.77 -14.03 1.70
N LYS A 196 -8.57 -13.74 1.18
CA LYS A 196 -7.27 -14.18 1.73
C LYS A 196 -6.69 -13.27 2.82
N LEU A 197 -7.38 -12.18 3.15
CA LEU A 197 -6.89 -11.23 4.15
C LEU A 197 -6.88 -11.86 5.53
N ASN A 198 -5.72 -11.81 6.16
CA ASN A 198 -5.44 -12.38 7.47
C ASN A 198 -4.80 -11.38 8.44
N THR A 199 -4.28 -10.25 7.95
CA THR A 199 -3.71 -9.20 8.79
C THR A 199 -4.23 -7.84 8.35
N VAL A 200 -4.79 -7.09 9.30
CA VAL A 200 -5.34 -5.75 9.07
C VAL A 200 -4.81 -4.80 10.11
N TRP A 201 -4.34 -3.63 9.68
CA TRP A 201 -4.02 -2.51 10.55
C TRP A 201 -4.78 -1.29 10.08
N LEU A 202 -5.51 -0.65 11.00
CA LEU A 202 -6.40 0.48 10.72
C LEU A 202 -5.94 1.79 11.40
N GLY A 203 -4.72 1.84 11.94
CA GLY A 203 -4.17 3.03 12.62
C GLY A 203 -3.68 2.81 14.05
N THR A 204 -4.14 1.76 14.75
CA THR A 204 -3.81 1.53 16.17
C THR A 204 -2.94 0.31 16.39
N ARG A 205 -3.41 -0.86 15.97
CA ARG A 205 -2.75 -2.16 16.18
C ARG A 205 -3.02 -3.10 15.02
N ASP A 206 -2.13 -4.08 14.87
CA ASP A 206 -2.38 -5.19 13.96
C ASP A 206 -3.48 -6.09 14.52
N CYS A 207 -4.38 -6.49 13.63
CA CYS A 207 -5.47 -7.40 13.90
C CYS A 207 -5.31 -8.62 12.99
N HIS A 208 -5.10 -9.77 13.61
CA HIS A 208 -5.01 -11.04 12.90
C HIS A 208 -6.40 -11.67 12.76
N LEU A 209 -6.84 -11.83 11.53
CA LEU A 209 -8.09 -12.48 11.16
C LEU A 209 -7.82 -13.98 10.97
N ALA A 210 -8.67 -14.83 11.54
CA ALA A 210 -8.54 -16.27 11.37
C ALA A 210 -8.59 -16.66 9.89
N THR A 211 -7.61 -17.45 9.43
CA THR A 211 -7.65 -18.11 8.13
C THR A 211 -8.55 -19.34 8.22
N LYS A 212 -9.53 -19.42 7.33
CA LYS A 212 -10.29 -20.66 7.11
C LYS A 212 -9.45 -21.66 6.34
#